data_AF-A0A939C716-F1
#
_entry.id   AF-A0A939C716-F1
#
_cell.length_a   1.000
_cell.length_b   1.000
_cell.length_c   1.000
_cell.angle_alpha   90.00
_cell.angle_beta   90.00
_cell.angle_gamma   90.00
#
_symmetry.space_group_name_H-M   'P 1'
#
loop_
_entity.id
_entity.type
_entity.pdbx_description
1 polymer ?
#
loop_
_entity_poly.entity_id
_entity_poly.type
_entity_poly.pdbx_seq_one_letter_code
_entity_poly.pdbx_strand_id
1 'polypeptide(L)' 'MMKLVHTVNSTYNEVDRNLRILGAEGLVAQRHRDHNRIVRLNLKNDDALIVLKILKLLNGSGDLKQLRRKLSLITEGNSN' A
#
# COMPACT_ATOMS: atom_id res chain seq x y z
N MET A 1 4.02 -4.54 -15.85
CA MET A 1 3.34 -5.60 -15.08
C MET A 1 4.30 -6.72 -14.66
N MET A 2 4.97 -7.41 -15.60
CA MET A 2 5.98 -8.45 -15.32
C MET A 2 7.03 -8.05 -14.27
N LYS A 3 7.56 -6.82 -14.32
CA LYS A 3 8.51 -6.33 -13.29
C LYS A 3 7.93 -6.42 -11.87
N LEU A 4 6.69 -5.99 -11.68
CA LEU A 4 6.03 -6.02 -10.37
C LEU A 4 5.81 -7.47 -9.90
N VAL A 5 5.32 -8.33 -10.80
CA VAL A 5 5.11 -9.77 -10.56
C VAL A 5 6.41 -10.45 -10.08
N HIS A 6 7.54 -10.18 -10.73
CA HIS A 6 8.84 -10.68 -10.30
C HIS A 6 9.31 -10.08 -8.97
N THR A 7 9.15 -8.77 -8.77
CA THR A 7 9.59 -8.10 -7.52
C THR A 7 8.85 -8.63 -6.29
N VAL A 8 7.57 -8.93 -6.40
CA VAL A 8 6.77 -9.44 -5.27
C VAL A 8 6.73 -10.97 -5.19
N ASN A 9 7.42 -11.65 -6.12
CA ASN A 9 7.50 -13.11 -6.20
C ASN A 9 6.11 -13.79 -6.11
N SER A 10 5.16 -13.34 -6.92
CA SER A 10 3.78 -13.83 -6.96
C SER A 10 3.35 -14.06 -8.42
N THR A 11 2.16 -14.62 -8.64
CA THR A 11 1.64 -14.84 -10.00
C THR A 11 0.95 -13.60 -10.56
N TYR A 12 0.83 -13.53 -11.88
CA TYR A 12 0.10 -12.45 -12.55
C TYR A 12 -1.34 -12.31 -12.02
N ASN A 13 -2.04 -13.44 -11.83
CA ASN A 13 -3.43 -13.45 -11.39
C ASN A 13 -3.59 -12.92 -9.96
N GLU A 14 -2.67 -13.30 -9.06
CA GLU A 14 -2.66 -12.78 -7.69
C GLU A 14 -2.36 -11.29 -7.66
N VAL A 15 -1.35 -10.83 -8.41
CA VAL A 15 -1.01 -9.41 -8.51
C VAL A 15 -2.17 -8.62 -9.11
N ASP A 16 -2.82 -9.12 -10.17
CA ASP A 16 -3.98 -8.47 -10.77
C ASP A 16 -5.15 -8.35 -9.80
N ARG A 17 -5.50 -9.45 -9.12
CA ARG A 17 -6.56 -9.48 -8.11
C ARG A 17 -6.28 -8.48 -6.99
N ASN A 18 -5.06 -8.49 -6.45
CA ASN A 18 -4.67 -7.60 -5.36
C ASN A 18 -4.72 -6.12 -5.80
N LEU A 19 -4.25 -5.82 -7.01
CA LEU A 19 -4.33 -4.46 -7.55
C LEU A 19 -5.77 -3.98 -7.74
N ARG A 20 -6.69 -4.87 -8.15
CA ARG A 20 -8.12 -4.53 -8.24
C ARG A 20 -8.72 -4.21 -6.87
N ILE A 21 -8.39 -5.00 -5.85
CA ILE A 21 -8.81 -4.72 -4.45
C ILE A 21 -8.25 -3.38 -3.98
N LEU A 22 -6.93 -3.16 -4.08
CA LEU A 22 -6.31 -1.90 -3.67
C LEU A 22 -6.83 -0.68 -4.45
N GLY A 23 -7.26 -0.88 -5.70
CA GLY A 23 -7.88 0.15 -6.51
C GLY A 23 -9.31 0.49 -6.06
N ALA A 24 -10.09 -0.52 -5.68
CA ALA A 24 -11.44 -0.34 -5.15
C ALA A 24 -11.43 0.42 -3.81
N GLU A 25 -10.43 0.15 -2.96
CA GLU A 25 -10.18 0.88 -1.70
C GLU A 25 -9.57 2.29 -1.92
N GLY A 26 -9.33 2.69 -3.17
CA GLY A 26 -8.75 4.00 -3.50
C GLY A 26 -7.29 4.18 -3.09
N LEU A 27 -6.60 3.11 -2.69
CA LEU A 27 -5.19 3.12 -2.26
C LEU A 27 -4.23 3.24 -3.43
N VAL A 28 -4.58 2.67 -4.58
CA VAL A 28 -3.81 2.76 -5.83
C VAL A 28 -4.66 3.28 -6.98
N ALA A 29 -4.07 4.15 -7.79
CA ALA A 29 -4.63 4.59 -9.06
C ALA A 29 -4.03 3.78 -10.20
N GLN A 30 -4.87 3.38 -11.15
CA GLN A 30 -4.47 2.62 -12.32
C GLN A 30 -4.81 3.39 -13.58
N ARG A 31 -3.87 3.43 -14.54
CA ARG A 31 -4.10 3.97 -15.88
C ARG A 31 -3.57 3.01 -16.92
N HIS A 32 -4.34 2.80 -17.97
CA HIS A 32 -3.90 2.10 -19.16
C HIS A 32 -3.36 3.14 -20.15
N ARG A 33 -2.11 2.97 -20.56
CA ARG A 33 -1.50 3.74 -21.63
C ARG A 33 -0.94 2.77 -22.66
N ASP A 34 -1.53 2.79 -23.85
CA ASP A 34 -1.23 1.85 -24.93
C ASP A 34 -1.36 0.39 -24.43
N HIS A 35 -0.27 -0.37 -24.45
CA HIS A 35 -0.18 -1.76 -24.00
C HIS A 35 0.30 -1.91 -22.54
N ASN A 36 0.47 -0.80 -21.82
CA ASN A 36 1.03 -0.78 -20.48
C ASN A 36 0.01 -0.35 -19.43
N ARG A 37 -0.11 -1.15 -18.37
CA ARG A 37 -0.81 -0.77 -17.14
C ARG A 37 0.18 -0.08 -16.20
N ILE A 38 -0.10 1.18 -15.92
CA ILE A 38 0.64 2.00 -14.95
C ILE A 38 -0.15 1.98 -13.65
N VAL A 39 0.49 1.52 -12.58
CA VAL A 39 -0.06 1.51 -11.22
C VAL A 39 0.73 2.50 -10.40
N ARG A 40 0.03 3.39 -9.67
CA ARG A 40 0.63 4.38 -8.77
C ARG A 40 -0.10 4.38 -7.45
N LEU A 41 0.62 4.58 -6.35
CA LEU A 41 -0.01 4.86 -5.06
C LEU A 41 -0.80 6.16 -5.14
N ASN A 42 -2.02 6.17 -4.60
CA ASN A 42 -2.84 7.36 -4.57
C ASN A 42 -2.47 8.25 -3.39
N LEU A 43 -1.43 9.07 -3.54
CA LEU A 43 -0.93 9.96 -2.49
C LEU A 43 -1.91 11.07 -2.08
N LYS A 44 -3.03 11.23 -2.81
CA LYS A 44 -4.11 12.16 -2.44
C LYS A 44 -5.11 11.54 -1.47
N ASN A 45 -5.02 10.24 -1.22
CA ASN A 45 -5.84 9.53 -0.26
C ASN A 45 -5.07 9.38 1.05
N ASP A 46 -5.59 9.93 2.14
CA ASP A 46 -4.98 9.88 3.47
C ASP A 46 -4.83 8.44 3.98
N ASP A 47 -5.77 7.55 3.65
CA ASP A 47 -5.69 6.13 4.00
C ASP A 47 -4.50 5.45 3.32
N ALA A 48 -4.21 5.82 2.06
CA ALA A 48 -3.04 5.30 1.36
C ALA A 48 -1.73 5.75 2.01
N LEU A 49 -1.69 6.98 2.54
CA LEU A 49 -0.54 7.50 3.27
C LEU A 49 -0.36 6.81 4.63
N ILE A 50 -1.45 6.55 5.35
CA ILE A 50 -1.45 5.83 6.62
C ILE A 50 -0.94 4.40 6.40
N VAL A 51 -1.50 3.68 5.44
CA VAL A 51 -1.07 2.31 5.10
C VAL A 51 0.41 2.29 4.71
N LEU A 52 0.88 3.25 3.91
CA LEU A 52 2.29 3.33 3.54
C LEU A 52 3.19 3.58 4.77
N LYS A 53 2.79 4.46 5.69
CA LYS A 53 3.52 4.70 6.95
C LYS A 53 3.58 3.44 7.80
N ILE A 54 2.46 2.72 7.92
CA ILE A 54 2.37 1.44 8.63
C ILE A 54 3.33 0.42 8.02
N LEU A 55 3.28 0.23 6.70
CA LEU A 55 4.15 -0.72 6.00
C LEU A 55 5.63 -0.37 6.16
N LYS A 56 6.00 0.91 6.11
CA LYS A 56 7.37 1.36 6.37
C LYS A 56 7.82 1.07 7.79
N LEU A 57 6.95 1.29 8.77
CA LEU A 57 7.22 0.96 10.16
C LEU A 57 7.39 -0.57 10.32
N LEU A 58 6.48 -1.38 9.77
CA LEU A 58 6.55 -2.84 9.79
C LEU A 58 7.84 -3.38 9.18
N ASN A 59 8.29 -2.80 8.06
CA ASN A 59 9.51 -3.24 7.39
C ASN A 59 10.79 -2.85 8.17
N GLY A 60 10.72 -1.84 9.05
CA GLY A 60 11.84 -1.41 9.90
C GLY A 60 11.81 -1.98 11.33
N SER A 61 10.65 -2.42 11.81
CA SER A 61 10.49 -3.04 13.12
C SER A 61 9.77 -4.38 12.93
N GLY A 62 10.52 -5.47 12.88
CA GLY A 62 10.00 -6.84 12.75
C GLY A 62 9.13 -7.33 13.93
N ASP A 63 8.49 -6.43 14.67
CA ASP A 63 7.67 -6.72 15.84
C ASP A 63 6.35 -5.92 15.81
N LEU A 64 5.26 -6.63 15.53
CA LEU A 64 3.88 -6.11 15.45
C LEU A 64 3.43 -5.43 16.75
N LYS A 65 4.00 -5.78 17.92
CA LYS A 65 3.70 -5.11 19.19
C LYS A 65 4.20 -3.67 19.23
N GLN A 66 5.39 -3.42 18.70
CA GLN A 66 5.96 -2.07 18.66
C GLN A 66 5.21 -1.18 17.67
N LEU A 67 4.72 -1.75 16.57
CA LEU A 67 3.88 -1.05 15.62
C LEU A 67 2.57 -0.58 16.25
N ARG A 68 1.86 -1.47 16.96
CA ARG A 68 0.60 -1.13 17.62
C ARG A 68 0.76 0.03 18.61
N ARG A 69 1.90 0.07 19.31
CA ARG A 69 2.26 1.13 20.25
C ARG A 69 2.65 2.44 19.56
N LYS A 70 3.32 2.40 18.41
CA LYS A 70 3.63 3.61 17.60
C LYS A 70 2.39 4.18 16.93
N LEU A 71 1.46 3.31 16.51
CA LEU A 71 0.20 3.71 15.89
C LEU A 71 -0.72 4.40 16.87
N SER A 72 -0.88 3.88 18.09
CA SER A 72 -1.70 4.53 19.12
C SER A 72 -1.19 5.95 19.42
N LEU A 73 0.12 6.14 19.49
CA LEU A 73 0.74 7.46 19.71
C LEU A 73 0.49 8.46 18.57
N ILE A 74 0.39 7.99 17.32
CA ILE A 74 0.12 8.86 16.15
C ILE A 74 -1.38 9.20 16.07
N THR A 75 -2.27 8.26 16.40
CA THR A 75 -3.72 8.47 16.34
C THR A 75 -4.25 9.30 17.51
N GLU A 76 -3.60 9.21 18.68
CA GLU A 76 -4.00 10.00 19.87
C GLU A 76 -3.48 11.45 19.82
N GLY A 77 -2.42 11.73 19.06
CA GLY A 77 -1.83 13.07 18.92
C GLY A 77 -2.50 14.00 17.89
N ASN A 78 -3.49 13.51 17.14
CA ASN A 78 -4.22 14.29 16.11
C ASN A 78 -5.61 14.76 16.57
N SER A 79 -5.95 14.57 17.84
CA SER A 79 -7.14 15.13 18.49
C SER A 79 -6.76 16.36 19.30
N ASN A 80 -6.40 17.46 18.61
CA ASN A 80 -6.32 18.81 19.18
C ASN A 80 -6.55 19.84 18.08
#